data_AF-A0AAN4T7H6-F1
#
_entry.id   AF-A0AAN4T7H6-F1
#
_cell.length_a   1.000
_cell.length_b   1.000
_cell.length_c   1.000
_cell.angle_alpha   90.00
_cell.angle_beta   90.00
_cell.angle_gamma   90.00
#
_symmetry.space_group_name_H-M   'P 1'
#
loop_
_entity.id
_entity.type
_entity.pdbx_description
1 polymer ?
#
loop_
_entity_poly.entity_id
_entity_poly.type
_entity_poly.pdbx_seq_one_letter_code
_entity_poly.pdbx_strand_id
1 'polypeptide(L)'
;MDPIAATQLAADVAGIFLKIVNTVKDVIETMKGAKEALIELLSRCERVRLYLELFRSLSSRLSNPVEKSISLSFNDSAYRQTADEILGFVHKIADASKHSEIWMKFSWVFYKADVTALVGKLEAREKDLNLVLTFIAAQSSVVTEKEIITMKGRAEEWAQITEAFGTAHLGQDGNELVGKHSSEQGKKGHGSHSGSHNDGKQVSTNVIPSQPSSNSTKPTLWLGNVVRTGLDPAYLRERAQLSDAAYWGDWHQLLSSLDTGRRCFGESWCNAFTLRSGDDSHRLSLWTPLHQAAYMNAPKKVVEKLIRLGAFRTLPTKKTKGEFRYQDLTAVEIARELGYSDLWEILTPVIRHFVPARVLIDLEQKFHELIHAELAGFALLKHLRLPQLVVLTELENPEMWFPIQPQNQHGRGFLFRLDGRELVVLSAGRSQPQSKQLYRVSATGWIAIHDAVVFRR
;
A
#
# COMPACT_ATOMS: atom_id res chain seq x y z
N MET A 1 12.70 -10.26 37.23
CA MET A 1 12.79 -11.54 36.46
C MET A 1 14.00 -11.47 35.55
N ASP A 2 14.54 -12.61 35.13
CA ASP A 2 15.64 -12.59 34.16
C ASP A 2 15.17 -12.10 32.77
N PRO A 3 16.07 -11.51 31.95
CA PRO A 3 15.71 -10.95 30.65
C PRO A 3 15.15 -11.97 29.64
N ILE A 4 15.51 -13.25 29.76
CA ILE A 4 15.05 -14.31 28.85
C ILE A 4 13.57 -14.62 29.13
N ALA A 5 13.22 -14.81 30.40
CA ALA A 5 11.84 -14.99 30.84
C ALA A 5 10.98 -13.77 30.47
N ALA A 6 11.51 -12.55 30.62
CA ALA A 6 10.82 -11.31 30.22
C ALA A 6 10.53 -11.28 28.72
N THR A 7 11.50 -11.71 27.90
CA THR A 7 11.37 -11.80 26.44
C THR A 7 10.26 -12.77 26.05
N GLN A 8 10.18 -13.94 26.69
CA GLN A 8 9.15 -14.94 26.38
C GLN A 8 7.75 -14.46 26.78
N LEU A 9 7.57 -13.94 28.00
CA LEU A 9 6.26 -13.42 28.44
C LEU A 9 5.78 -12.26 27.56
N ALA A 10 6.68 -11.34 27.19
CA ALA A 10 6.35 -10.24 26.30
C ALA A 10 5.89 -10.74 24.92
N ALA A 11 6.54 -11.78 24.37
CA ALA A 11 6.15 -12.40 23.11
C ALA A 11 4.75 -13.01 23.18
N ASP A 12 4.46 -13.74 24.26
CA ASP A 12 3.17 -14.40 24.46
C ASP A 12 2.04 -13.37 24.55
N VAL A 13 2.22 -12.31 25.35
CA VAL A 13 1.24 -11.22 25.49
C VAL A 13 1.08 -10.46 24.18
N ALA A 14 2.16 -10.14 23.46
CA ALA A 14 2.09 -9.51 22.15
C ALA A 14 1.29 -10.36 21.15
N GLY A 15 1.43 -11.69 21.21
CA GLY A 15 0.64 -12.63 20.43
C GLY A 15 -0.86 -12.59 20.75
N ILE A 16 -1.24 -12.37 22.01
CA ILE A 16 -2.64 -12.18 22.41
C ILE A 16 -3.17 -10.85 21.87
N PHE A 17 -2.42 -9.76 22.03
CA PHE A 17 -2.82 -8.45 21.50
C PHE A 17 -2.92 -8.43 19.97
N LEU A 18 -2.08 -9.19 19.26
CA LEU A 18 -2.21 -9.37 17.81
C LEU A 18 -3.56 -10.01 17.44
N LYS A 19 -3.99 -11.02 18.18
CA LYS A 19 -5.31 -11.64 17.98
C LYS A 19 -6.43 -10.63 18.23
N ILE A 20 -6.34 -9.85 19.33
CA ILE A 20 -7.30 -8.79 19.65
C ILE A 20 -7.38 -7.76 18.52
N VAL A 21 -6.25 -7.25 18.06
CA VAL A 21 -6.17 -6.28 16.96
C VAL A 21 -6.87 -6.82 15.72
N ASN A 22 -6.62 -8.08 15.35
CA ASN A 22 -7.26 -8.70 14.19
C ASN A 22 -8.79 -8.85 14.38
N THR A 23 -9.24 -9.30 15.57
CA THR A 23 -10.68 -9.45 15.84
C THR A 23 -11.39 -8.10 15.86
N VAL A 24 -10.84 -7.10 16.54
CA VAL A 24 -11.42 -5.74 16.58
C VAL A 24 -11.45 -5.14 15.18
N LYS A 25 -10.38 -5.32 14.39
CA LYS A 25 -10.33 -4.90 12.99
C LYS A 25 -11.45 -5.53 12.17
N ASP A 26 -11.64 -6.85 12.26
CA ASP A 26 -12.71 -7.56 11.55
C ASP A 26 -14.10 -7.01 11.89
N VAL A 27 -14.36 -6.76 13.19
CA VAL A 27 -15.60 -6.10 13.65
C VAL A 27 -15.76 -4.70 13.04
N ILE A 28 -14.70 -3.87 12.99
CA ILE A 28 -14.79 -2.54 12.40
C ILE A 28 -15.04 -2.60 10.89
N GLU A 29 -14.35 -3.49 10.18
CA GLU A 29 -14.42 -3.58 8.72
C GLU A 29 -15.76 -4.16 8.26
N THR A 30 -16.36 -5.08 9.02
CA THR A 30 -17.61 -5.76 8.66
C THR A 30 -18.87 -5.12 9.24
N MET A 31 -18.77 -4.24 10.24
CA MET A 31 -19.93 -3.62 10.88
C MET A 31 -20.02 -2.11 10.67
N LYS A 32 -21.14 -1.66 10.10
CA LYS A 32 -21.40 -0.24 9.86
C LYS A 32 -21.51 0.55 11.16
N GLY A 33 -20.74 1.63 11.28
CA GLY A 33 -20.76 2.55 12.43
C GLY A 33 -20.00 2.06 13.67
N ALA A 34 -19.29 0.92 13.58
CA ALA A 34 -18.42 0.44 14.65
C ALA A 34 -17.10 1.21 14.72
N LYS A 35 -16.66 1.76 13.57
CA LYS A 35 -15.38 2.48 13.43
C LYS A 35 -15.27 3.62 14.42
N GLU A 36 -16.27 4.49 14.51
CA GLU A 36 -16.24 5.67 15.37
C GLU A 36 -16.06 5.33 16.85
N ALA A 37 -16.54 4.16 17.27
CA ALA A 37 -16.44 3.70 18.66
C ALA A 37 -15.16 2.91 18.93
N LEU A 38 -14.73 2.04 18.01
CA LEU A 38 -13.66 1.08 18.27
C LEU A 38 -12.28 1.51 17.75
N ILE A 39 -12.18 2.57 16.94
CA ILE A 39 -10.90 2.97 16.33
C ILE A 39 -9.83 3.34 17.37
N GLU A 40 -10.22 4.00 18.46
CA GLU A 40 -9.29 4.32 19.56
C GLU A 40 -8.87 3.07 20.31
N LEU A 41 -9.82 2.17 20.62
CA LEU A 41 -9.53 0.90 21.27
C LEU A 41 -8.54 0.08 20.43
N LEU A 42 -8.76 0.00 19.12
CA LEU A 42 -7.90 -0.71 18.18
C LEU A 42 -6.49 -0.09 18.12
N SER A 43 -6.40 1.24 17.97
CA SER A 43 -5.12 1.96 17.97
C SER A 43 -4.31 1.70 19.23
N ARG A 44 -4.95 1.72 20.41
CA ARG A 44 -4.29 1.44 21.69
C ARG A 44 -3.87 -0.02 21.84
N CYS A 45 -4.70 -0.97 21.38
CA CYS A 45 -4.32 -2.39 21.36
C CYS A 45 -3.07 -2.62 20.52
N GLU A 46 -3.00 -2.00 19.32
CA GLU A 46 -1.83 -2.09 18.44
C GLU A 46 -0.60 -1.44 19.07
N ARG A 47 -0.76 -0.29 19.75
CA ARG A 47 0.34 0.38 20.44
C ARG A 47 0.91 -0.46 21.58
N VAL A 48 0.05 -1.05 22.41
CA VAL A 48 0.47 -2.00 23.46
C VAL A 48 1.22 -3.18 22.83
N ARG A 49 0.70 -3.76 21.74
CA ARG A 49 1.38 -4.84 21.00
C ARG A 49 2.79 -4.42 20.55
N LEU A 50 2.92 -3.24 19.94
CA LEU A 50 4.19 -2.71 19.45
C LEU A 50 5.17 -2.40 20.59
N TYR A 51 4.69 -1.90 21.72
CA TYR A 51 5.50 -1.69 22.92
C TYR A 51 5.97 -3.00 23.57
N LEU A 52 5.17 -4.06 23.53
CA LEU A 52 5.59 -5.39 23.96
C LEU A 52 6.67 -5.97 23.05
N GLU A 53 6.55 -5.80 21.72
CA GLU A 53 7.59 -6.20 20.77
C GLU A 53 8.89 -5.40 20.95
N LEU A 54 8.77 -4.10 21.22
CA LEU A 54 9.90 -3.26 21.58
C LEU A 54 10.58 -3.76 22.86
N PHE A 55 9.81 -4.01 23.91
CA PHE A 55 10.30 -4.53 25.17
C PHE A 55 10.97 -5.90 25.00
N ARG A 56 10.39 -6.79 24.20
CA ARG A 56 10.97 -8.09 23.82
C ARG A 56 12.31 -7.92 23.12
N SER A 57 12.38 -7.05 22.12
CA SER A 57 13.61 -6.79 21.37
C SER A 57 14.72 -6.24 22.25
N LEU A 58 14.39 -5.33 23.18
CA LEU A 58 15.37 -4.76 24.10
C LEU A 58 15.81 -5.78 25.15
N SER A 59 14.88 -6.52 25.75
CA SER A 59 15.18 -7.58 26.74
C SER A 59 16.09 -8.67 26.17
N SER A 60 15.90 -9.02 24.89
CA SER A 60 16.80 -9.92 24.17
C SER A 60 18.24 -9.37 24.05
N ARG A 61 18.40 -8.07 23.78
CA ARG A 61 19.73 -7.41 23.76
C ARG A 61 20.40 -7.44 25.14
N LEU A 62 19.63 -7.29 26.23
CA LEU A 62 20.13 -7.35 27.61
C LEU A 62 20.51 -8.77 28.06
N SER A 63 20.07 -9.80 27.34
CA SER A 63 20.39 -11.20 27.65
C SER A 63 21.85 -11.59 27.30
N ASN A 64 22.60 -10.67 26.66
CA ASN A 64 24.01 -10.86 26.34
C ASN A 64 24.86 -10.90 27.64
N PRO A 65 25.91 -11.73 27.73
CA PRO A 65 26.54 -12.11 29.00
C PRO A 65 27.26 -10.98 29.76
N VAL A 66 27.34 -9.78 29.17
CA VAL A 66 27.98 -8.59 29.75
C VAL A 66 27.05 -7.85 30.75
N GLU A 67 25.72 -7.99 30.66
CA GLU A 67 24.73 -7.20 31.44
C GLU A 67 23.85 -8.03 32.40
N LYS A 68 24.30 -9.21 32.86
CA LYS A 68 23.51 -10.17 33.67
C LYS A 68 22.94 -9.65 35.02
N SER A 69 23.13 -8.38 35.40
CA SER A 69 22.66 -7.81 36.66
C SER A 69 21.30 -7.09 36.61
N ILE A 70 20.68 -6.92 35.44
CA ILE A 70 19.41 -6.17 35.32
C ILE A 70 18.21 -7.10 35.56
N SER A 71 17.51 -6.90 36.69
CA SER A 71 16.21 -7.53 36.96
C SER A 71 15.10 -6.66 36.39
N LEU A 72 14.28 -7.23 35.51
CA LEU A 72 13.13 -6.53 34.91
C LEU A 72 11.86 -6.83 35.71
N SER A 73 11.00 -5.83 35.90
CA SER A 73 9.64 -6.01 36.43
C SER A 73 8.63 -5.94 35.29
N PHE A 74 8.02 -7.07 34.94
CA PHE A 74 6.96 -7.15 33.93
C PHE A 74 5.73 -7.84 34.51
N ASN A 75 4.62 -7.12 34.63
CA ASN A 75 3.37 -7.63 35.19
C ASN A 75 2.48 -8.24 34.09
N ASP A 76 2.89 -9.39 33.56
CA ASP A 76 2.16 -10.14 32.53
C ASP A 76 0.67 -10.35 32.87
N SER A 77 0.33 -10.62 34.13
CA SER A 77 -1.04 -10.90 34.56
C SER A 77 -2.02 -9.75 34.30
N ALA A 78 -1.59 -8.50 34.51
CA ALA A 78 -2.42 -7.31 34.27
C ALA A 78 -2.70 -7.10 32.77
N TYR A 79 -1.74 -7.46 31.89
CA TYR A 79 -1.94 -7.41 30.45
C TYR A 79 -2.91 -8.50 29.99
N ARG A 80 -2.78 -9.73 30.50
CA ARG A 80 -3.70 -10.83 30.19
C ARG A 80 -5.11 -10.54 30.64
N GLN A 81 -5.30 -10.03 31.86
CA GLN A 81 -6.61 -9.62 32.33
C GLN A 81 -7.23 -8.55 31.43
N THR A 82 -6.46 -7.52 31.06
CA THR A 82 -6.96 -6.47 30.16
C THR A 82 -7.31 -7.05 28.78
N ALA A 83 -6.50 -7.97 28.27
CA ALA A 83 -6.72 -8.67 27.01
C ALA A 83 -7.99 -9.54 27.03
N ASP A 84 -8.21 -10.30 28.10
CA ASP A 84 -9.40 -11.16 28.28
C ASP A 84 -10.68 -10.33 28.33
N GLU A 85 -10.66 -9.19 29.03
CA GLU A 85 -11.80 -8.26 29.07
C GLU A 85 -12.11 -7.67 27.69
N ILE A 86 -11.08 -7.28 26.93
CA ILE A 86 -11.27 -6.77 25.56
C ILE A 86 -11.83 -7.87 24.66
N LEU A 87 -11.28 -9.08 24.70
CA LEU A 87 -11.80 -10.21 23.92
C LEU A 87 -13.25 -10.52 24.29
N GLY A 88 -13.59 -10.56 25.57
CA GLY A 88 -14.96 -10.76 26.03
C GLY A 88 -15.92 -9.70 25.50
N PHE A 89 -15.49 -8.43 25.52
CA PHE A 89 -16.26 -7.31 24.97
C PHE A 89 -16.45 -7.41 23.44
N VAL A 90 -15.39 -7.73 22.70
CA VAL A 90 -15.43 -7.83 21.24
C VAL A 90 -16.28 -9.01 20.79
N HIS A 91 -16.18 -10.17 21.44
CA HIS A 91 -17.06 -11.31 21.17
C HIS A 91 -18.53 -10.97 21.44
N LYS A 92 -18.82 -10.26 22.54
CA LYS A 92 -20.19 -9.78 22.84
C LYS A 92 -20.75 -8.90 21.72
N ILE A 93 -19.93 -7.99 21.17
CA ILE A 93 -20.32 -7.14 20.02
C ILE A 93 -20.54 -8.00 18.76
N ALA A 94 -19.59 -8.88 18.45
CA ALA A 94 -19.64 -9.72 17.27
C ALA A 94 -20.87 -10.64 17.27
N ASP A 95 -21.24 -11.22 18.42
CA ASP A 95 -22.44 -12.05 18.54
C ASP A 95 -23.73 -11.24 18.46
N ALA A 96 -23.78 -10.05 19.09
CA ALA A 96 -24.94 -9.17 18.98
C ALA A 96 -25.20 -8.71 17.53
N SER A 97 -24.14 -8.56 16.73
CA SER A 97 -24.24 -8.16 15.32
C SER A 97 -24.97 -9.19 14.45
N LYS A 98 -24.90 -10.49 14.79
CA LYS A 98 -25.55 -11.57 14.03
C LYS A 98 -27.07 -11.51 14.07
N HIS A 99 -27.65 -10.84 15.07
CA HIS A 99 -29.07 -10.90 15.35
C HIS A 99 -29.87 -9.70 14.83
N SER A 100 -29.29 -8.50 14.70
CA SER A 100 -29.95 -7.32 14.07
C SER A 100 -29.02 -6.10 13.91
N GLU A 101 -28.85 -5.61 12.68
CA GLU A 101 -28.08 -4.38 12.39
C GLU A 101 -28.72 -3.11 12.99
N ILE A 102 -30.05 -3.06 13.08
CA ILE A 102 -30.80 -1.89 13.57
C ILE A 102 -30.63 -1.75 15.08
N TRP A 103 -30.65 -2.88 15.81
CA TRP A 103 -30.44 -2.90 17.25
C TRP A 103 -29.02 -2.47 17.61
N MET A 104 -28.04 -2.78 16.75
CA MET A 104 -26.64 -2.40 16.98
C MET A 104 -26.40 -0.89 16.95
N LYS A 105 -27.02 -0.15 16.01
CA LYS A 105 -26.93 1.33 15.97
C LYS A 105 -27.43 2.00 17.26
N PHE A 106 -28.47 1.45 17.87
CA PHE A 106 -28.99 1.94 19.15
C PHE A 106 -28.15 1.47 20.35
N SER A 107 -27.61 0.24 20.28
CA SER A 107 -26.82 -0.35 21.37
C SER A 107 -25.43 0.31 21.55
N TRP A 108 -24.86 0.93 20.51
CA TRP A 108 -23.53 1.56 20.57
C TRP A 108 -23.42 2.65 21.64
N VAL A 109 -24.51 3.38 21.90
CA VAL A 109 -24.56 4.40 22.96
C VAL A 109 -24.29 3.76 24.33
N PHE A 110 -24.76 2.53 24.54
CA PHE A 110 -24.57 1.79 25.79
C PHE A 110 -23.16 1.19 25.91
N TYR A 111 -22.54 0.80 24.79
CA TYR A 111 -21.17 0.27 24.80
C TYR A 111 -20.08 1.34 24.94
N LYS A 112 -20.41 2.62 24.76
CA LYS A 112 -19.43 3.72 24.86
C LYS A 112 -18.73 3.79 26.22
N ALA A 113 -19.46 3.51 27.30
CA ALA A 113 -18.89 3.48 28.66
C ALA A 113 -17.88 2.34 28.82
N ASP A 114 -18.22 1.14 28.33
CA ASP A 114 -17.36 -0.04 28.36
C ASP A 114 -16.07 0.20 27.54
N VAL A 115 -16.21 0.73 26.31
CA VAL A 115 -15.04 1.10 25.49
C VAL A 115 -14.14 2.10 26.20
N THR A 116 -14.72 3.15 26.80
CA THR A 116 -13.96 4.18 27.51
C THR A 116 -13.18 3.58 28.70
N ALA A 117 -13.81 2.66 29.44
CA ALA A 117 -13.16 1.95 30.54
C ALA A 117 -12.00 1.07 30.05
N LEU A 118 -12.20 0.32 28.95
CA LEU A 118 -11.15 -0.51 28.35
C LEU A 118 -9.99 0.33 27.80
N VAL A 119 -10.27 1.45 27.14
CA VAL A 119 -9.25 2.41 26.70
C VAL A 119 -8.45 2.92 27.90
N GLY A 120 -9.09 3.29 29.00
CA GLY A 120 -8.41 3.70 30.23
C GLY A 120 -7.48 2.62 30.80
N LYS A 121 -7.88 1.34 30.74
CA LYS A 121 -7.02 0.21 31.13
C LYS A 121 -5.82 0.06 30.21
N LEU A 122 -6.01 0.19 28.89
CA LEU A 122 -4.90 0.16 27.93
C LEU A 122 -3.92 1.31 28.13
N GLU A 123 -4.41 2.52 28.41
CA GLU A 123 -3.54 3.66 28.73
C GLU A 123 -2.68 3.42 29.97
N ALA A 124 -3.24 2.77 30.99
CA ALA A 124 -2.45 2.36 32.16
C ALA A 124 -1.36 1.35 31.76
N ARG A 125 -1.70 0.36 30.93
CA ARG A 125 -0.76 -0.65 30.42
C ARG A 125 0.35 -0.07 29.53
N GLU A 126 0.04 0.96 28.73
CA GLU A 126 1.01 1.73 27.96
C GLU A 126 1.97 2.51 28.87
N LYS A 127 1.45 3.18 29.91
CA LYS A 127 2.26 3.90 30.90
C LYS A 127 3.20 2.94 31.66
N ASP A 128 2.69 1.78 32.07
CA ASP A 128 3.46 0.74 32.74
C ASP A 128 4.64 0.27 31.85
N LEU A 129 4.39 -0.05 30.58
CA LEU A 129 5.43 -0.43 29.61
C LEU A 129 6.43 0.70 29.37
N ASN A 130 5.93 1.93 29.26
CA ASN A 130 6.77 3.10 29.03
C ASN A 130 7.78 3.30 30.15
N LEU A 131 7.36 3.10 31.41
CA LEU A 131 8.24 3.18 32.58
C LEU A 131 9.34 2.10 32.54
N VAL A 132 8.97 0.86 32.20
CA VAL A 132 9.93 -0.25 32.06
C VAL A 132 10.95 0.02 30.95
N LEU A 133 10.50 0.52 29.80
CA LEU A 133 11.39 0.88 28.69
C LEU A 133 12.36 2.00 29.08
N THR A 134 11.88 3.04 29.77
CA THR A 134 12.76 4.13 30.26
C THR A 134 13.76 3.63 31.30
N PHE A 135 13.34 2.71 32.19
CA PHE A 135 14.25 2.06 33.14
C PHE A 135 15.37 1.28 32.42
N ILE A 136 15.03 0.55 31.35
CA ILE A 136 16.03 -0.15 30.53
C ILE A 136 17.06 0.84 29.94
N ALA A 137 16.62 1.97 29.37
CA ALA A 137 17.55 2.99 28.86
C ALA A 137 18.45 3.58 29.96
N ALA A 138 17.92 3.74 31.18
CA ALA A 138 18.70 4.30 32.29
C ALA A 138 19.77 3.32 32.83
N GLN A 139 19.53 2.01 32.70
CA GLN A 139 20.38 0.97 33.29
C GLN A 139 21.28 0.25 32.27
N SER A 140 20.94 0.30 30.98
CA SER A 140 21.71 -0.37 29.93
C SER A 140 22.80 0.52 29.36
N SER A 141 23.98 -0.07 29.13
CA SER A 141 25.07 0.57 28.39
C SER A 141 24.90 0.44 26.87
N VAL A 142 24.02 -0.46 26.43
CA VAL A 142 23.85 -0.87 25.02
C VAL A 142 22.67 -0.16 24.34
N VAL A 143 21.72 0.36 25.12
CA VAL A 143 20.49 1.00 24.62
C VAL A 143 20.46 2.45 25.08
N THR A 144 20.49 3.39 24.13
CA THR A 144 20.45 4.81 24.48
C THR A 144 19.01 5.31 24.66
N GLU A 145 18.82 6.34 25.50
CA GLU A 145 17.52 7.00 25.66
C GLU A 145 16.97 7.52 24.32
N LYS A 146 17.83 8.07 23.46
CA LYS A 146 17.46 8.55 22.12
C LYS A 146 16.95 7.44 21.21
N GLU A 147 17.55 6.24 21.27
CA GLU A 147 17.05 5.07 20.55
C GLU A 147 15.64 4.71 21.00
N ILE A 148 15.39 4.65 22.32
CA ILE A 148 14.06 4.32 22.86
C ILE A 148 13.02 5.36 22.46
N ILE A 149 13.32 6.66 22.56
CA ILE A 149 12.40 7.73 22.13
C ILE A 149 12.06 7.56 20.65
N THR A 150 13.07 7.29 19.79
CA THR A 150 12.87 7.10 18.35
C THR A 150 12.05 5.85 18.03
N MET A 151 12.25 4.75 18.76
CA MET A 151 11.48 3.52 18.59
C MET A 151 10.04 3.67 19.09
N LYS A 152 9.82 4.37 20.22
CA LYS A 152 8.49 4.69 20.74
C LYS A 152 7.71 5.57 19.78
N GLY A 153 8.30 6.66 19.30
CA GLY A 153 7.67 7.54 18.31
C GLY A 153 7.25 6.78 17.04
N ARG A 154 8.08 5.84 16.56
CA ARG A 154 7.71 4.96 15.44
C ARG A 154 6.56 4.02 15.78
N ALA A 155 6.55 3.41 16.97
CA ALA A 155 5.46 2.53 17.39
C ALA A 155 4.13 3.30 17.52
N GLU A 156 4.16 4.55 18.00
CA GLU A 156 2.99 5.42 18.05
C GLU A 156 2.51 5.81 16.66
N GLU A 157 3.42 6.17 15.75
CA GLU A 157 3.08 6.43 14.35
C GLU A 157 2.47 5.18 13.70
N TRP A 158 3.05 4.00 13.91
CA TRP A 158 2.57 2.75 13.34
C TRP A 158 1.22 2.27 13.88
N ALA A 159 0.88 2.65 15.12
CA ALA A 159 -0.43 2.35 15.69
C ALA A 159 -1.55 3.24 15.13
N GLN A 160 -1.23 4.31 14.39
CA GLN A 160 -2.23 5.18 13.79
C GLN A 160 -2.94 4.47 12.63
N ILE A 161 -4.27 4.58 12.64
CA ILE A 161 -5.12 4.09 11.56
C ILE A 161 -5.22 5.17 10.49
N THR A 162 -5.09 4.76 9.24
CA THR A 162 -5.16 5.61 8.04
C THR A 162 -6.25 5.11 7.12
N GLU A 163 -6.73 5.98 6.23
CA GLU A 163 -7.59 5.52 5.14
C GLU A 163 -6.81 4.54 4.26
N ALA A 164 -7.44 3.41 3.93
CA ALA A 164 -6.78 2.35 3.16
C ALA A 164 -6.34 2.84 1.78
N PHE A 165 -7.15 3.72 1.19
CA PHE A 165 -6.92 4.43 -0.06
C PHE A 165 -7.17 5.91 0.22
N GLY A 166 -6.23 6.79 -0.11
CA GLY A 166 -6.41 8.23 0.14
C GLY A 166 -7.60 8.81 -0.65
N THR A 167 -8.07 10.00 -0.26
CA THR A 167 -9.10 10.78 -0.97
C THR A 167 -8.74 11.18 -2.42
N ALA A 168 -7.57 10.77 -2.93
CA ALA A 168 -7.10 11.12 -4.26
C ALA A 168 -7.77 10.28 -5.38
N HIS A 169 -8.76 10.91 -6.01
CA HIS A 169 -9.01 10.90 -7.45
C HIS A 169 -9.17 9.53 -8.15
N LEU A 170 -10.34 8.91 -7.98
CA LEU A 170 -11.08 8.43 -9.15
C LEU A 170 -11.95 9.59 -9.62
N GLY A 171 -11.40 10.42 -10.51
CA GLY A 171 -11.97 11.66 -11.11
C GLY A 171 -13.37 12.09 -10.66
N GLN A 172 -13.43 12.98 -9.67
CA GLN A 172 -14.52 13.95 -9.52
C GLN A 172 -13.93 15.34 -9.75
N ASP A 173 -13.71 15.70 -11.01
CA ASP A 173 -13.59 17.09 -11.43
C ASP A 173 -14.66 17.31 -12.50
N GLY A 174 -15.91 17.35 -12.06
CA GLY A 174 -17.01 17.87 -12.86
C GLY A 174 -17.00 19.38 -12.74
N ASN A 175 -16.19 20.06 -13.56
CA ASN A 175 -16.41 21.47 -13.82
C ASN A 175 -17.21 21.60 -15.11
N GLU A 176 -18.37 22.22 -14.97
CA GLU A 176 -19.31 22.57 -16.03
C GLU A 176 -18.60 23.31 -17.18
N LEU A 177 -18.34 22.61 -18.27
CA LEU A 177 -18.26 23.26 -19.59
C LEU A 177 -19.66 23.21 -20.20
N VAL A 178 -20.52 24.10 -19.69
CA VAL A 178 -21.73 24.50 -20.43
C VAL A 178 -21.25 25.18 -21.69
N GLY A 179 -21.41 24.48 -22.81
CA GLY A 179 -21.30 25.07 -24.14
C GLY A 179 -22.30 26.21 -24.27
N LYS A 180 -21.79 27.44 -24.44
CA LYS A 180 -22.55 28.51 -25.08
C LYS A 180 -22.02 28.66 -26.49
N HIS A 181 -22.72 28.01 -27.42
CA HIS A 181 -22.85 28.52 -28.78
C HIS A 181 -23.44 29.93 -28.71
N SER A 182 -22.71 30.92 -29.21
CA SER A 182 -23.27 32.18 -29.72
C SER A 182 -22.27 32.84 -30.65
N SER A 183 -22.46 32.54 -31.94
CA SER A 183 -22.40 33.49 -33.07
C SER A 183 -21.48 34.71 -32.97
N GLU A 184 -20.44 34.69 -33.78
CA GLU A 184 -19.71 35.86 -34.25
C GLU A 184 -20.65 36.82 -35.01
N GLN A 185 -20.81 38.04 -34.50
CA GLN A 185 -21.12 39.23 -35.29
C GLN A 185 -20.39 40.41 -34.67
N GLY A 186 -19.52 41.04 -35.45
CA GLY A 186 -18.62 42.09 -34.99
C GLY A 186 -19.29 43.44 -34.73
N LYS A 187 -18.60 44.30 -33.98
CA LYS A 187 -18.44 45.74 -34.28
C LYS A 187 -17.49 46.42 -33.29
N LYS A 188 -16.82 47.42 -33.84
CA LYS A 188 -15.87 48.40 -33.29
C LYS A 188 -16.34 49.11 -32.00
N GLY A 189 -15.40 49.60 -31.20
CA GLY A 189 -15.66 50.71 -30.28
C GLY A 189 -14.49 51.05 -29.33
N HIS A 190 -13.97 52.27 -29.45
CA HIS A 190 -12.97 52.93 -28.60
C HIS A 190 -13.40 53.08 -27.13
N GLY A 191 -12.42 53.32 -26.23
CA GLY A 191 -12.71 53.90 -24.92
C GLY A 191 -11.53 53.90 -23.95
N SER A 192 -10.98 55.09 -23.70
CA SER A 192 -9.76 55.38 -22.98
C SER A 192 -9.92 55.53 -21.44
N HIS A 193 -8.77 55.46 -20.75
CA HIS A 193 -8.30 56.31 -19.64
C HIS A 193 -8.65 56.09 -18.15
N SER A 194 -7.53 56.11 -17.39
CA SER A 194 -7.28 56.70 -16.06
C SER A 194 -7.86 55.95 -14.85
N GLY A 195 -7.25 55.90 -13.66
CA GLY A 195 -6.02 56.43 -13.04
C GLY A 195 -5.79 55.63 -11.74
N SER A 196 -4.55 55.51 -11.21
CA SER A 196 -4.02 56.37 -10.12
C SER A 196 -4.83 56.25 -8.80
N HIS A 197 -4.33 56.03 -7.58
CA HIS A 197 -3.01 56.01 -6.95
C HIS A 197 -3.16 55.37 -5.54
N ASN A 198 -2.02 55.01 -4.93
CA ASN A 198 -1.68 55.10 -3.50
C ASN A 198 -1.83 53.93 -2.49
N ASP A 199 -0.62 53.53 -2.05
CA ASP A 199 -0.09 53.53 -0.68
C ASP A 199 -0.47 52.42 0.32
N GLY A 200 0.52 51.56 0.55
CA GLY A 200 1.39 51.79 1.71
C GLY A 200 1.27 50.82 2.89
N LYS A 201 2.25 49.90 2.96
CA LYS A 201 2.84 49.27 4.17
C LYS A 201 1.94 48.39 5.03
N GLN A 202 2.34 47.11 5.17
CA GLN A 202 2.83 46.58 6.45
C GLN A 202 3.54 45.21 6.31
N VAL A 203 4.85 45.23 6.58
CA VAL A 203 5.66 44.26 7.34
C VAL A 203 5.41 42.76 7.11
N SER A 204 6.18 42.15 6.20
CA SER A 204 6.40 40.70 6.17
C SER A 204 7.43 40.31 7.25
N THR A 205 6.97 39.63 8.29
CA THR A 205 7.83 38.90 9.23
C THR A 205 7.94 37.45 8.78
N ASN A 206 9.17 36.94 8.82
CA ASN A 206 9.59 35.61 8.42
C ASN A 206 8.71 34.51 9.04
N VAL A 207 7.98 33.79 8.19
CA VAL A 207 7.41 32.48 8.54
C VAL A 207 8.32 31.42 7.92
N ILE A 208 9.00 30.71 8.82
CA ILE A 208 9.76 29.48 8.59
C ILE A 208 8.90 28.52 7.74
N PRO A 209 9.43 27.89 6.68
CA PRO A 209 8.64 26.94 5.89
C PRO A 209 8.34 25.72 6.76
N SER A 210 7.10 25.62 7.22
CA SER A 210 6.53 24.40 7.77
C SER A 210 6.62 23.29 6.72
N GLN A 211 7.11 22.13 7.16
CA GLN A 211 7.29 20.94 6.35
C GLN A 211 6.00 20.55 5.59
N PRO A 212 6.12 20.03 4.35
CA PRO A 212 4.95 19.68 3.56
C PRO A 212 4.21 18.49 4.18
N SER A 213 2.98 18.76 4.60
CA SER A 213 1.97 17.76 4.94
C SER A 213 1.67 16.84 3.75
N SER A 214 1.71 15.52 4.01
CA SER A 214 1.07 14.43 3.23
C SER A 214 1.05 14.59 1.70
N ASN A 215 2.15 14.26 1.03
CA ASN A 215 2.14 14.03 -0.41
C ASN A 215 1.33 12.76 -0.73
N SER A 216 0.06 12.93 -1.11
CA SER A 216 -0.74 11.87 -1.73
C SER A 216 -0.04 11.42 -3.01
N THR A 217 0.66 10.29 -2.95
CA THR A 217 1.40 9.74 -4.08
C THR A 217 0.42 8.89 -4.89
N LYS A 218 0.22 9.19 -6.17
CA LYS A 218 -0.67 8.39 -7.04
C LYS A 218 -0.29 6.91 -6.95
N PRO A 219 -1.26 5.98 -6.89
CA PRO A 219 -0.97 4.55 -6.81
C PRO A 219 -0.14 4.09 -8.02
N THR A 220 0.69 3.08 -7.80
CA THR A 220 1.48 2.48 -8.88
C THR A 220 0.55 1.84 -9.90
N LEU A 221 0.87 1.91 -11.19
CA LEU A 221 0.01 1.38 -12.26
C LEU A 221 0.37 -0.07 -12.63
N TRP A 222 -0.63 -0.96 -12.67
CA TRP A 222 -0.53 -2.27 -13.30
C TRP A 222 -1.11 -2.26 -14.71
N LEU A 223 -0.25 -2.35 -15.72
CA LEU A 223 -0.67 -2.43 -17.12
C LEU A 223 -1.10 -3.85 -17.49
N GLY A 224 -2.36 -4.20 -17.26
CA GLY A 224 -2.86 -5.55 -17.51
C GLY A 224 -3.34 -5.82 -18.94
N ASN A 225 -3.73 -4.80 -19.72
CA ASN A 225 -4.20 -5.05 -21.09
C ASN A 225 -3.06 -5.55 -21.98
N VAL A 226 -3.27 -6.70 -22.63
CA VAL A 226 -2.25 -7.32 -23.50
C VAL A 226 -2.50 -7.22 -24.99
N VAL A 227 -3.68 -6.74 -25.39
CA VAL A 227 -4.07 -6.66 -26.80
C VAL A 227 -4.20 -5.21 -27.27
N ARG A 228 -4.02 -5.01 -28.57
CA ARG A 228 -4.18 -3.70 -29.23
C ARG A 228 -5.64 -3.26 -29.38
N THR A 229 -6.58 -4.21 -29.33
CA THR A 229 -8.00 -3.97 -29.58
C THR A 229 -8.60 -2.97 -28.58
N GLY A 230 -9.32 -1.96 -29.09
CA GLY A 230 -10.01 -0.97 -28.27
C GLY A 230 -9.13 0.13 -27.70
N LEU A 231 -7.87 0.25 -28.15
CA LEU A 231 -6.96 1.33 -27.76
C LEU A 231 -6.83 2.37 -28.87
N ASP A 232 -6.68 3.63 -28.46
CA ASP A 232 -6.43 4.77 -29.33
C ASP A 232 -5.19 4.57 -30.25
N PRO A 233 -5.27 4.90 -31.55
CA PRO A 233 -4.16 4.72 -32.49
C PRO A 233 -2.88 5.50 -32.14
N ALA A 234 -2.98 6.69 -31.53
CA ALA A 234 -1.80 7.44 -31.11
C ALA A 234 -1.12 6.74 -29.92
N TYR A 235 -1.90 6.27 -28.94
CA TYR A 235 -1.38 5.44 -27.85
C TYR A 235 -0.66 4.19 -28.36
N LEU A 236 -1.25 3.48 -29.33
CA LEU A 236 -0.67 2.27 -29.91
C LEU A 236 0.67 2.55 -30.60
N ARG A 237 0.79 3.69 -31.28
CA ARG A 237 2.03 4.12 -31.95
C ARG A 237 3.15 4.36 -30.94
N GLU A 238 2.87 5.11 -29.89
CA GLU A 238 3.83 5.43 -28.84
C GLU A 238 4.26 4.17 -28.06
N ARG A 239 3.33 3.27 -27.76
CA ARG A 239 3.63 1.97 -27.13
C ARG A 239 4.46 1.04 -28.02
N ALA A 240 4.27 1.10 -29.34
CA ALA A 240 5.10 0.37 -30.29
C ALA A 240 6.51 0.95 -30.32
N GLN A 241 6.67 2.28 -30.40
CA GLN A 241 7.98 2.94 -30.36
C GLN A 241 8.76 2.61 -29.09
N LEU A 242 8.10 2.61 -27.92
CA LEU A 242 8.71 2.16 -26.67
C LEU A 242 9.21 0.70 -26.76
N SER A 243 8.39 -0.18 -27.32
CA SER A 243 8.73 -1.61 -27.46
C SER A 243 9.90 -1.83 -28.42
N ASP A 244 9.92 -1.12 -29.53
CA ASP A 244 10.98 -1.20 -30.54
C ASP A 244 12.29 -0.64 -29.99
N ALA A 245 12.25 0.51 -29.30
CA ALA A 245 13.42 1.09 -28.64
C ALA A 245 14.00 0.15 -27.57
N ALA A 246 13.15 -0.49 -26.76
CA ALA A 246 13.58 -1.50 -25.79
C ALA A 246 14.24 -2.71 -26.47
N TYR A 247 13.65 -3.19 -27.57
CA TYR A 247 14.13 -4.35 -28.31
C TYR A 247 15.50 -4.11 -28.97
N TRP A 248 15.72 -2.93 -29.54
CA TRP A 248 16.97 -2.57 -30.19
C TRP A 248 18.04 -1.99 -29.26
N GLY A 249 17.72 -1.80 -27.98
CA GLY A 249 18.63 -1.17 -27.01
C GLY A 249 18.86 0.33 -27.26
N ASP A 250 17.91 1.01 -27.91
CA ASP A 250 17.93 2.47 -28.05
C ASP A 250 17.44 3.10 -26.74
N TRP A 251 18.36 3.24 -25.78
CA TRP A 251 18.06 3.74 -24.45
C TRP A 251 17.61 5.21 -24.45
N HIS A 252 18.05 6.01 -25.43
CA HIS A 252 17.64 7.41 -25.52
C HIS A 252 16.18 7.51 -25.92
N GLN A 253 15.80 6.82 -27.01
CA GLN A 253 14.43 6.77 -27.46
C GLN A 253 13.51 6.09 -26.43
N LEU A 254 13.98 5.02 -25.79
CA LEU A 254 13.25 4.35 -24.72
C LEU A 254 12.87 5.33 -23.60
N LEU A 255 13.85 6.07 -23.06
CA LEU A 255 13.63 7.03 -21.97
C LEU A 255 12.72 8.19 -22.41
N SER A 256 12.81 8.63 -23.68
CA SER A 256 11.91 9.63 -24.24
C SER A 256 10.47 9.09 -24.31
N SER A 257 10.26 7.88 -24.79
CA SER A 257 8.92 7.26 -24.86
C SER A 257 8.31 7.02 -23.48
N LEU A 258 9.12 6.74 -22.44
CA LEU A 258 8.64 6.68 -21.05
C LEU A 258 8.13 8.04 -20.54
N ASP A 259 8.80 9.13 -20.92
CA ASP A 259 8.36 10.50 -20.60
C ASP A 259 7.09 10.88 -21.37
N THR A 260 6.97 10.49 -22.65
CA THR A 260 5.73 10.64 -23.44
C THR A 260 4.56 9.91 -22.78
N GLY A 261 4.75 8.66 -22.35
CA GLY A 261 3.75 7.88 -21.61
C GLY A 261 3.20 8.64 -20.40
N ARG A 262 4.11 9.24 -19.62
CA ARG A 262 3.76 10.01 -18.43
C ARG A 262 3.04 11.32 -18.77
N ARG A 263 3.54 12.09 -19.73
CA ARG A 263 3.02 13.45 -20.03
C ARG A 263 1.75 13.43 -20.84
N CYS A 264 1.68 12.58 -21.86
CA CYS A 264 0.58 12.56 -22.81
C CYS A 264 -0.56 11.63 -22.37
N PHE A 265 -0.24 10.56 -21.63
CA PHE A 265 -1.23 9.55 -21.24
C PHE A 265 -1.39 9.40 -19.71
N GLY A 266 -0.55 10.06 -18.91
CA GLY A 266 -0.62 9.95 -17.44
C GLY A 266 -0.18 8.59 -16.90
N GLU A 267 0.48 7.76 -17.71
CA GLU A 267 0.82 6.37 -17.37
C GLU A 267 2.33 6.18 -17.16
N SER A 268 2.70 5.33 -16.21
CA SER A 268 4.08 4.84 -16.09
C SER A 268 4.28 3.61 -16.97
N TRP A 269 5.06 3.76 -18.04
CA TRP A 269 5.32 2.67 -19.00
C TRP A 269 6.59 1.87 -18.71
N CYS A 270 7.23 2.05 -17.56
CA CYS A 270 8.49 1.36 -17.22
C CYS A 270 8.33 -0.17 -17.12
N ASN A 271 7.11 -0.63 -16.84
CA ASN A 271 6.74 -2.05 -16.79
C ASN A 271 5.84 -2.47 -17.96
N ALA A 272 5.75 -1.62 -19.00
CA ALA A 272 5.03 -1.96 -20.21
C ALA A 272 5.71 -3.13 -20.93
N PHE A 273 4.90 -3.94 -21.59
CA PHE A 273 5.33 -4.96 -22.54
C PHE A 273 4.69 -4.67 -23.90
N THR A 274 5.17 -5.37 -24.92
CA THR A 274 4.67 -5.24 -26.30
C THR A 274 3.24 -5.77 -26.41
N LEU A 275 2.34 -4.92 -26.93
CA LEU A 275 0.96 -5.29 -27.22
C LEU A 275 0.87 -6.14 -28.48
N ARG A 276 -0.01 -7.14 -28.50
CA ARG A 276 -0.23 -8.03 -29.65
C ARG A 276 -1.66 -7.95 -30.20
N SER A 277 -1.89 -8.55 -31.36
CA SER A 277 -3.24 -8.84 -31.85
C SER A 277 -3.95 -9.82 -30.91
N GLY A 278 -5.28 -9.88 -30.97
CA GLY A 278 -6.09 -10.76 -30.11
C GLY A 278 -5.68 -12.23 -30.18
N ASP A 279 -5.40 -12.71 -31.40
CA ASP A 279 -5.08 -14.11 -31.69
C ASP A 279 -3.71 -14.53 -31.16
N ASP A 280 -2.77 -13.59 -31.05
CA ASP A 280 -1.40 -13.86 -30.58
C ASP A 280 -1.19 -13.61 -29.07
N SER A 281 -2.24 -13.25 -28.34
CA SER A 281 -2.11 -12.90 -26.91
C SER A 281 -1.56 -14.03 -26.03
N HIS A 282 -1.75 -15.30 -26.40
CA HIS A 282 -1.22 -16.44 -25.68
C HIS A 282 0.31 -16.61 -25.82
N ARG A 283 0.94 -16.01 -26.84
CA ARG A 283 2.39 -16.12 -27.16
C ARG A 283 3.25 -15.01 -26.57
N LEU A 284 2.69 -14.21 -25.67
CA LEU A 284 3.39 -13.06 -25.08
C LEU A 284 4.55 -13.50 -24.18
N SER A 285 5.73 -12.93 -24.44
CA SER A 285 6.91 -13.11 -23.59
C SER A 285 6.82 -12.29 -22.30
N LEU A 286 6.04 -11.20 -22.30
CA LEU A 286 5.87 -10.23 -21.21
C LEU A 286 7.18 -9.58 -20.74
N TRP A 287 8.15 -9.45 -21.63
CA TRP A 287 9.37 -8.70 -21.38
C TRP A 287 9.07 -7.21 -21.17
N THR A 288 9.70 -6.63 -20.16
CA THR A 288 9.65 -5.20 -19.86
C THR A 288 10.96 -4.52 -20.24
N PRO A 289 11.01 -3.17 -20.28
CA PRO A 289 12.26 -2.43 -20.46
C PRO A 289 13.42 -2.87 -19.54
N LEU A 290 13.14 -3.24 -18.28
CA LEU A 290 14.19 -3.68 -17.36
C LEU A 290 14.77 -5.05 -17.73
N HIS A 291 13.94 -5.99 -18.20
CA HIS A 291 14.40 -7.28 -18.72
C HIS A 291 15.29 -7.09 -19.95
N GLN A 292 14.89 -6.21 -20.88
CA GLN A 292 15.70 -5.90 -22.06
C GLN A 292 17.02 -5.22 -21.69
N ALA A 293 17.00 -4.30 -20.73
CA ALA A 293 18.21 -3.65 -20.23
C ALA A 293 19.19 -4.67 -19.61
N ALA A 294 18.70 -5.66 -18.87
CA ALA A 294 19.53 -6.74 -18.34
C ALA A 294 20.10 -7.63 -19.45
N TYR A 295 19.27 -8.03 -20.42
CA TYR A 295 19.66 -8.88 -21.54
C TYR A 295 20.74 -8.24 -22.43
N MET A 296 20.58 -6.95 -22.72
CA MET A 296 21.46 -6.18 -23.61
C MET A 296 22.69 -5.59 -22.89
N ASN A 297 22.93 -5.95 -21.62
CA ASN A 297 23.97 -5.36 -20.77
C ASN A 297 23.98 -3.81 -20.81
N ALA A 298 22.80 -3.20 -20.61
CA ALA A 298 22.65 -1.75 -20.68
C ALA A 298 23.56 -1.05 -19.66
N PRO A 299 24.02 0.19 -19.93
CA PRO A 299 24.82 0.94 -18.98
C PRO A 299 24.12 1.06 -17.62
N LYS A 300 24.88 0.92 -16.52
CA LYS A 300 24.40 1.04 -15.13
C LYS A 300 23.45 2.23 -14.91
N LYS A 301 23.79 3.39 -15.50
CA LYS A 301 22.97 4.61 -15.42
C LYS A 301 21.56 4.44 -16.03
N VAL A 302 21.42 3.66 -17.11
CA VAL A 302 20.12 3.36 -17.74
C VAL A 302 19.29 2.47 -16.82
N VAL A 303 19.89 1.41 -16.28
CA VAL A 303 19.22 0.48 -15.35
C VAL A 303 18.74 1.21 -14.09
N GLU A 304 19.62 2.01 -13.48
CA GLU A 304 19.25 2.84 -12.32
C GLU A 304 18.13 3.83 -12.65
N LYS A 305 18.13 4.41 -13.86
CA LYS A 305 17.09 5.35 -14.29
C LYS A 305 15.74 4.64 -14.46
N LEU A 306 15.70 3.45 -15.06
CA LEU A 306 14.49 2.65 -15.19
C LEU A 306 13.89 2.30 -13.83
N ILE A 307 14.74 1.84 -12.89
CA ILE A 307 14.34 1.57 -11.50
C ILE A 307 13.77 2.82 -10.82
N ARG A 308 14.46 3.97 -10.93
CA ARG A 308 13.98 5.24 -10.37
C ARG A 308 12.65 5.69 -10.97
N LEU A 309 12.36 5.29 -12.21
CA LEU A 309 11.08 5.55 -12.87
C LEU A 309 10.00 4.51 -12.55
N GLY A 310 10.30 3.52 -11.69
CA GLY A 310 9.33 2.54 -11.18
C GLY A 310 9.36 1.18 -11.86
N ALA A 311 10.45 0.79 -12.53
CA ALA A 311 10.59 -0.57 -13.04
C ALA A 311 10.70 -1.60 -11.90
N PHE A 312 9.95 -2.69 -11.99
CA PHE A 312 9.90 -3.76 -10.98
C PHE A 312 11.03 -4.76 -11.17
N ARG A 313 11.75 -5.10 -10.09
CA ARG A 313 12.86 -6.08 -10.16
C ARG A 313 12.38 -7.51 -9.90
N THR A 314 11.32 -7.67 -9.14
CA THR A 314 10.68 -8.96 -8.82
C THR A 314 9.76 -9.46 -9.91
N LEU A 315 9.37 -8.61 -10.87
CA LEU A 315 8.47 -9.00 -11.95
C LEU A 315 9.23 -9.93 -12.92
N PRO A 316 8.81 -11.20 -13.09
CA PRO A 316 9.42 -12.10 -14.05
C PRO A 316 8.84 -11.90 -15.47
N THR A 317 9.58 -12.39 -16.46
CA THR A 317 9.04 -12.70 -17.79
C THR A 317 7.97 -13.79 -17.71
N LYS A 318 7.12 -13.91 -18.73
CA LYS A 318 6.19 -15.06 -18.86
C LYS A 318 6.84 -16.22 -19.60
N LYS A 319 7.54 -15.90 -20.69
CA LYS A 319 8.13 -16.89 -21.58
C LYS A 319 9.33 -16.32 -22.33
N THR A 320 10.47 -16.95 -22.21
CA THR A 320 11.69 -16.71 -23.00
C THR A 320 11.64 -17.59 -24.26
N LYS A 321 12.44 -17.29 -25.30
CA LYS A 321 12.45 -18.09 -26.56
C LYS A 321 13.34 -19.34 -26.45
N GLY A 322 13.70 -19.76 -25.23
CA GLY A 322 14.60 -20.88 -24.98
C GLY A 322 16.07 -20.48 -24.86
N GLU A 323 16.37 -19.17 -24.86
CA GLU A 323 17.72 -18.65 -24.61
C GLU A 323 18.25 -18.89 -23.18
N PHE A 324 17.38 -19.29 -22.25
CA PHE A 324 17.70 -19.46 -20.84
C PHE A 324 17.25 -20.82 -20.28
N ARG A 325 17.80 -21.16 -19.10
CA ARG A 325 17.44 -22.40 -18.39
C ARG A 325 15.98 -22.43 -17.96
N TYR A 326 15.43 -21.28 -17.57
CA TYR A 326 14.04 -21.13 -17.13
C TYR A 326 13.26 -20.16 -18.04
N GLN A 327 11.93 -20.29 -18.07
CA GLN A 327 11.07 -19.50 -18.97
C GLN A 327 10.64 -18.16 -18.36
N ASP A 328 10.59 -18.11 -17.05
CA ASP A 328 10.20 -17.02 -16.19
C ASP A 328 11.41 -16.56 -15.39
N LEU A 329 12.01 -15.45 -15.83
CA LEU A 329 13.20 -14.90 -15.20
C LEU A 329 12.95 -13.44 -14.88
N THR A 330 13.40 -13.02 -13.72
CA THR A 330 13.56 -11.61 -13.35
C THR A 330 14.76 -11.00 -14.08
N ALA A 331 14.83 -9.68 -14.12
CA ALA A 331 15.97 -8.99 -14.73
C ALA A 331 17.32 -9.38 -14.10
N VAL A 332 17.37 -9.61 -12.79
CA VAL A 332 18.62 -10.04 -12.11
C VAL A 332 19.01 -11.47 -12.51
N GLU A 333 18.05 -12.37 -12.69
CA GLU A 333 18.34 -13.74 -13.11
C GLU A 333 18.83 -13.79 -14.56
N ILE A 334 18.25 -12.98 -15.45
CA ILE A 334 18.77 -12.77 -16.82
C ILE A 334 20.23 -12.32 -16.78
N ALA A 335 20.56 -11.29 -15.98
CA ALA A 335 21.93 -10.79 -15.86
C ALA A 335 22.89 -11.83 -15.24
N ARG A 336 22.41 -12.71 -14.36
CA ARG A 336 23.20 -13.81 -13.80
C ARG A 336 23.48 -14.90 -14.82
N GLU A 337 22.47 -15.35 -15.58
CA GLU A 337 22.66 -16.38 -16.62
C GLU A 337 23.62 -15.89 -17.72
N LEU A 338 23.63 -14.59 -18.03
CA LEU A 338 24.55 -13.99 -19.01
C LEU A 338 25.92 -13.57 -18.45
N GLY A 339 26.14 -13.66 -17.13
CA GLY A 339 27.42 -13.33 -16.49
C GLY A 339 27.72 -11.84 -16.30
N TYR A 340 26.72 -10.96 -16.34
CA TYR A 340 26.88 -9.51 -16.17
C TYR A 340 26.90 -9.10 -14.70
N SER A 341 28.00 -9.39 -14.00
CA SER A 341 28.17 -9.16 -12.55
C SER A 341 27.93 -7.72 -12.11
N ASP A 342 28.30 -6.74 -12.95
CA ASP A 342 28.19 -5.31 -12.65
C ASP A 342 26.73 -4.84 -12.47
N LEU A 343 25.76 -5.62 -12.97
CA LEU A 343 24.34 -5.31 -12.86
C LEU A 343 23.65 -5.99 -11.66
N TRP A 344 24.28 -6.97 -11.02
CA TRP A 344 23.63 -7.81 -10.00
C TRP A 344 23.14 -7.01 -8.80
N GLU A 345 23.97 -6.12 -8.25
CA GLU A 345 23.62 -5.31 -7.09
C GLU A 345 22.41 -4.40 -7.38
N ILE A 346 22.40 -3.77 -8.56
CA ILE A 346 21.37 -2.79 -8.95
C ILE A 346 20.03 -3.49 -9.21
N LEU A 347 20.09 -4.67 -9.84
CA LEU A 347 18.92 -5.46 -10.24
C LEU A 347 18.38 -6.33 -9.10
N THR A 348 19.13 -6.52 -8.02
CA THR A 348 18.66 -7.31 -6.87
C THR A 348 17.44 -6.63 -6.24
N PRO A 349 16.30 -7.33 -6.09
CA PRO A 349 15.10 -6.79 -5.45
C PRO A 349 15.34 -6.24 -4.05
N VAL A 350 14.67 -5.11 -3.74
CA VAL A 350 14.65 -4.54 -2.39
C VAL A 350 13.28 -4.81 -1.79
N ILE A 351 13.18 -5.83 -0.95
CA ILE A 351 11.92 -6.24 -0.32
C ILE A 351 11.64 -5.35 0.89
N ARG A 352 10.61 -4.52 0.79
CA ARG A 352 10.14 -3.58 1.83
C ARG A 352 8.98 -4.17 2.63
N HIS A 353 8.13 -4.96 1.99
CA HIS A 353 6.98 -5.60 2.63
C HIS A 353 7.13 -7.12 2.55
N PHE A 354 7.73 -7.70 3.58
CA PHE A 354 7.97 -9.13 3.63
C PHE A 354 6.66 -9.92 3.79
N VAL A 355 6.39 -10.79 2.83
CA VAL A 355 5.33 -11.80 2.88
C VAL A 355 5.95 -13.15 2.56
N PRO A 356 5.72 -14.20 3.36
CA PRO A 356 6.21 -15.54 3.02
C PRO A 356 5.72 -15.96 1.63
N ALA A 357 6.61 -16.52 0.80
CA ALA A 357 6.32 -16.84 -0.60
C ALA A 357 5.04 -17.67 -0.79
N ARG A 358 4.81 -18.68 0.07
CA ARG A 358 3.59 -19.49 0.01
C ARG A 358 2.32 -18.67 0.24
N VAL A 359 2.33 -17.80 1.25
CA VAL A 359 1.20 -16.92 1.58
C VAL A 359 0.94 -15.95 0.42
N LEU A 360 2.00 -15.42 -0.21
CA LEU A 360 1.87 -14.51 -1.33
C LEU A 360 1.23 -15.18 -2.56
N ILE A 361 1.61 -16.44 -2.85
CA ILE A 361 1.01 -17.25 -3.92
C ILE A 361 -0.47 -17.50 -3.64
N ASP A 362 -0.79 -17.97 -2.43
CA ASP A 362 -2.17 -18.26 -2.05
C ASP A 362 -3.04 -16.97 -2.10
N LEU A 363 -2.49 -15.83 -1.65
CA LEU A 363 -3.15 -14.52 -1.71
C LEU A 363 -3.36 -14.04 -3.15
N GLU A 364 -2.36 -14.21 -4.03
CA GLU A 364 -2.46 -13.87 -5.45
C GLU A 364 -3.55 -14.68 -6.14
N GLN A 365 -3.60 -15.98 -5.87
CA GLN A 365 -4.65 -16.85 -6.39
C GLN A 365 -6.04 -16.38 -5.95
N LYS A 366 -6.24 -16.09 -4.65
CA LYS A 366 -7.54 -15.60 -4.15
C LYS A 366 -7.91 -14.23 -4.70
N PHE A 367 -6.93 -13.36 -4.92
CA PHE A 367 -7.19 -12.08 -5.58
C PHE A 367 -7.60 -12.26 -7.05
N HIS A 368 -6.97 -13.19 -7.78
CA HIS A 368 -7.37 -13.49 -9.16
C HIS A 368 -8.76 -14.12 -9.24
N GLU A 369 -9.09 -15.03 -8.33
CA GLU A 369 -10.45 -15.59 -8.20
C GLU A 369 -11.50 -14.49 -7.97
N LEU A 370 -11.21 -13.51 -7.10
CA LEU A 370 -12.07 -12.33 -6.90
C LEU A 370 -12.24 -11.52 -8.18
N ILE A 371 -11.14 -11.18 -8.88
CA ILE A 371 -11.20 -10.43 -10.15
C ILE A 371 -12.05 -11.19 -11.17
N HIS A 372 -11.89 -12.52 -11.28
CA HIS A 372 -12.69 -13.34 -12.17
C HIS A 372 -14.18 -13.33 -11.81
N ALA A 373 -14.53 -13.39 -10.53
CA ALA A 373 -15.91 -13.33 -10.06
C ALA A 373 -16.56 -11.95 -10.34
N GLU A 374 -15.81 -10.88 -10.11
CA GLU A 374 -16.23 -9.49 -10.36
C GLU A 374 -16.36 -9.18 -11.85
N LEU A 375 -15.51 -9.78 -12.69
CA LEU A 375 -15.51 -9.61 -14.13
C LEU A 375 -16.20 -10.76 -14.87
N ALA A 376 -16.99 -11.59 -14.18
CA ALA A 376 -17.74 -12.67 -14.83
C ALA A 376 -18.64 -12.09 -15.94
N GLY A 377 -18.52 -12.63 -17.15
CA GLY A 377 -19.21 -12.13 -18.35
C GLY A 377 -18.47 -11.05 -19.13
N PHE A 378 -17.32 -10.54 -18.65
CA PHE A 378 -16.51 -9.57 -19.38
C PHE A 378 -15.66 -10.25 -20.46
N ALA A 379 -16.03 -10.07 -21.72
CA ALA A 379 -15.41 -10.76 -22.86
C ALA A 379 -13.88 -10.53 -23.01
N LEU A 380 -13.38 -9.38 -22.53
CA LEU A 380 -11.95 -9.03 -22.63
C LEU A 380 -11.11 -9.59 -21.47
N LEU A 381 -11.70 -10.31 -20.51
CA LEU A 381 -10.98 -10.90 -19.38
C LEU A 381 -9.84 -11.82 -19.81
N LYS A 382 -10.04 -12.58 -20.90
CA LYS A 382 -9.00 -13.44 -21.52
C LYS A 382 -7.79 -12.68 -22.07
N HIS A 383 -7.90 -11.37 -22.21
CA HIS A 383 -6.85 -10.47 -22.71
C HIS A 383 -6.26 -9.59 -21.62
N LEU A 384 -6.48 -9.93 -20.35
CA LEU A 384 -5.87 -9.25 -19.21
C LEU A 384 -4.77 -10.12 -18.60
N ARG A 385 -3.60 -9.53 -18.40
CA ARG A 385 -2.58 -10.00 -17.46
C ARG A 385 -3.01 -9.54 -16.07
N LEU A 386 -3.42 -10.48 -15.23
CA LEU A 386 -3.78 -10.18 -13.85
C LEU A 386 -2.55 -9.73 -13.02
N PRO A 387 -2.73 -8.90 -11.98
CA PRO A 387 -1.64 -8.40 -11.15
C PRO A 387 -0.84 -9.50 -10.47
N GLN A 388 0.48 -9.41 -10.51
CA GLN A 388 1.35 -10.28 -9.72
C GLN A 388 1.69 -9.58 -8.40
N LEU A 389 1.35 -10.17 -7.26
CA LEU A 389 1.44 -9.50 -5.97
C LEU A 389 2.87 -9.33 -5.46
N VAL A 390 3.83 -10.09 -6.00
CA VAL A 390 5.25 -9.97 -5.64
C VAL A 390 5.80 -8.56 -5.83
N VAL A 391 5.29 -7.82 -6.83
CA VAL A 391 5.76 -6.45 -7.09
C VAL A 391 5.39 -5.47 -5.98
N LEU A 392 4.29 -5.71 -5.25
CA LEU A 392 3.89 -4.87 -4.12
C LEU A 392 4.93 -4.90 -3.00
N THR A 393 5.71 -5.99 -2.90
CA THR A 393 6.72 -6.16 -1.86
C THR A 393 7.89 -5.20 -2.00
N GLU A 394 8.11 -4.62 -3.19
CA GLU A 394 9.19 -3.67 -3.47
C GLU A 394 8.79 -2.19 -3.35
N LEU A 395 7.48 -1.90 -3.36
CA LEU A 395 6.98 -0.52 -3.37
C LEU A 395 7.16 0.15 -2.01
N GLU A 396 7.32 1.47 -2.01
CA GLU A 396 7.34 2.25 -0.75
C GLU A 396 5.94 2.37 -0.15
N ASN A 397 4.94 2.60 -0.99
CA ASN A 397 3.53 2.40 -0.66
C ASN A 397 3.06 1.15 -1.44
N PRO A 398 2.69 0.04 -0.77
CA PRO A 398 2.36 -1.21 -1.44
C PRO A 398 0.94 -1.19 -2.00
N GLU A 399 0.61 -0.13 -2.74
CA GLU A 399 -0.68 0.16 -3.34
C GLU A 399 -0.53 0.28 -4.85
N MET A 400 -1.47 -0.34 -5.56
CA MET A 400 -1.45 -0.44 -7.00
C MET A 400 -2.85 -0.34 -7.60
N TRP A 401 -2.95 0.37 -8.71
CA TRP A 401 -4.15 0.49 -9.53
C TRP A 401 -4.06 -0.45 -10.72
N PHE A 402 -5.06 -1.32 -10.87
CA PHE A 402 -5.24 -2.18 -12.03
C PHE A 402 -6.50 -1.74 -12.82
N PRO A 403 -6.33 -0.93 -13.87
CA PRO A 403 -7.44 -0.58 -14.76
C PRO A 403 -7.83 -1.76 -15.65
N ILE A 404 -9.13 -2.00 -15.78
CA ILE A 404 -9.67 -2.96 -16.76
C ILE A 404 -9.71 -2.34 -18.16
N GLN A 405 -9.86 -1.02 -18.24
CA GLN A 405 -9.78 -0.25 -19.49
C GLN A 405 -8.95 1.02 -19.24
N PRO A 406 -7.67 1.05 -19.64
CA PRO A 406 -6.73 2.12 -19.26
C PRO A 406 -7.12 3.51 -19.78
N GLN A 407 -7.88 3.61 -20.87
CA GLN A 407 -8.19 4.89 -21.54
C GLN A 407 -9.56 5.49 -21.18
N ASN A 408 -10.37 4.83 -20.34
CA ASN A 408 -11.64 5.40 -19.91
C ASN A 408 -11.44 6.20 -18.62
N GLN A 409 -11.60 7.53 -18.71
CA GLN A 409 -11.37 8.53 -17.63
C GLN A 409 -12.21 8.34 -16.35
N HIS A 410 -13.13 7.37 -16.34
CA HIS A 410 -14.02 7.04 -15.21
C HIS A 410 -13.77 5.60 -14.71
N GLY A 411 -12.49 5.19 -14.75
CA GLY A 411 -12.04 3.83 -15.00
C GLY A 411 -12.57 2.74 -14.07
N ARG A 412 -13.16 1.70 -14.68
CA ARG A 412 -13.38 0.42 -14.00
C ARG A 412 -12.05 -0.24 -13.70
N GLY A 413 -11.89 -0.76 -12.50
CA GLY A 413 -10.61 -1.30 -12.05
C GLY A 413 -10.61 -1.74 -10.61
N PHE A 414 -9.43 -2.18 -10.19
CA PHE A 414 -9.16 -2.62 -8.84
C PHE A 414 -8.03 -1.77 -8.29
N LEU A 415 -8.30 -1.03 -7.22
CA LEU A 415 -7.27 -0.42 -6.40
C LEU A 415 -6.98 -1.38 -5.26
N PHE A 416 -5.75 -1.81 -5.11
CA PHE A 416 -5.41 -2.83 -4.12
C PHE A 416 -4.12 -2.50 -3.39
N ARG A 417 -4.09 -2.86 -2.11
CA ARG A 417 -2.99 -2.56 -1.20
C ARG A 417 -2.64 -3.76 -0.34
N LEU A 418 -1.35 -4.05 -0.21
CA LEU A 418 -0.85 -5.06 0.72
C LEU A 418 -0.94 -4.54 2.16
N ASP A 419 -1.55 -5.34 3.03
CA ASP A 419 -1.71 -5.05 4.44
C ASP A 419 -1.27 -6.26 5.27
N GLY A 420 0.03 -6.32 5.55
CA GLY A 420 0.64 -7.49 6.18
C GLY A 420 0.55 -8.73 5.29
N ARG A 421 -0.27 -9.70 5.68
CA ARG A 421 -0.45 -10.99 4.97
C ARG A 421 -1.79 -11.07 4.23
N GLU A 422 -2.44 -9.92 4.05
CA GLU A 422 -3.74 -9.78 3.41
C GLU A 422 -3.70 -8.67 2.37
N LEU A 423 -4.74 -8.60 1.55
CA LEU A 423 -4.94 -7.54 0.57
C LEU A 423 -6.23 -6.79 0.87
N VAL A 424 -6.16 -5.47 0.85
CA VAL A 424 -7.34 -4.60 0.78
C VAL A 424 -7.60 -4.31 -0.69
N VAL A 425 -8.82 -4.51 -1.16
CA VAL A 425 -9.18 -4.29 -2.56
C VAL A 425 -10.42 -3.42 -2.63
N LEU A 426 -10.34 -2.32 -3.37
CA LEU A 426 -11.47 -1.54 -3.83
C LEU A 426 -11.77 -1.92 -5.28
N SER A 427 -12.89 -2.62 -5.48
CA SER A 427 -13.50 -2.83 -6.80
C SER A 427 -14.26 -1.57 -7.18
N ALA A 428 -13.80 -0.89 -8.22
CA ALA A 428 -14.46 0.25 -8.81
C ALA A 428 -15.20 -0.19 -10.08
N GLY A 429 -16.52 -0.37 -9.98
CA GLY A 429 -17.44 -0.37 -11.12
C GLY A 429 -17.83 -1.73 -11.69
N ARG A 430 -19.02 -2.20 -11.30
CA ARG A 430 -19.79 -3.23 -12.03
C ARG A 430 -21.16 -2.75 -12.53
N SER A 431 -21.82 -1.84 -11.80
CA SER A 431 -23.22 -1.46 -12.05
C SER A 431 -23.44 0.04 -11.92
N GLN A 432 -24.40 0.61 -12.67
CA GLN A 432 -24.95 1.92 -12.34
C GLN A 432 -25.93 1.77 -11.16
N PRO A 433 -25.93 2.71 -10.20
CA PRO A 433 -24.90 3.73 -9.99
C PRO A 433 -23.59 3.06 -9.52
N GLN A 434 -22.43 3.59 -9.96
CA GLN A 434 -21.08 3.05 -9.74
C GLN A 434 -20.87 2.58 -8.29
N SER A 435 -21.18 1.31 -8.00
CA SER A 435 -20.97 0.76 -6.67
C SER A 435 -19.48 0.50 -6.51
N LYS A 436 -18.88 1.22 -5.55
CA LYS A 436 -17.57 0.89 -5.00
C LYS A 436 -17.80 -0.20 -3.96
N GLN A 437 -17.07 -1.31 -4.08
CA GLN A 437 -17.11 -2.38 -3.09
C GLN A 437 -15.70 -2.64 -2.57
N LEU A 438 -15.56 -2.63 -1.25
CA LEU A 438 -14.31 -3.01 -0.59
C LEU A 438 -14.34 -4.51 -0.28
N TYR A 439 -13.16 -5.11 -0.40
CA TYR A 439 -12.92 -6.50 -0.04
C TYR A 439 -11.65 -6.60 0.79
N ARG A 440 -11.66 -7.54 1.73
CA ARG A 440 -10.44 -8.08 2.31
C ARG A 440 -10.19 -9.46 1.73
N VAL A 441 -9.01 -9.66 1.18
CA VAL A 441 -8.55 -10.94 0.63
C VAL A 441 -7.49 -11.51 1.54
N SER A 442 -7.63 -12.78 1.90
CA SER A 442 -6.68 -13.57 2.65
C SER A 442 -6.32 -14.84 1.88
N ALA A 443 -5.40 -15.64 2.41
CA ALA A 443 -5.04 -16.93 1.81
C ALA A 443 -6.22 -17.93 1.77
N THR A 444 -7.26 -17.73 2.60
CA THR A 444 -8.41 -18.66 2.67
C THR A 444 -9.59 -18.22 1.81
N GLY A 445 -9.64 -16.97 1.35
CA GLY A 445 -10.75 -16.44 0.56
C GLY A 445 -10.83 -14.92 0.62
N TRP A 446 -12.01 -14.37 0.34
CA TRP A 446 -12.27 -12.94 0.46
C TRP A 446 -13.65 -12.68 1.08
N ILE A 447 -13.78 -11.55 1.75
CA ILE A 447 -15.03 -11.04 2.31
C ILE A 447 -15.26 -9.61 1.85
N ALA A 448 -16.52 -9.25 1.66
CA ALA A 448 -16.91 -7.86 1.44
C ALA A 448 -16.87 -7.10 2.77
N ILE A 449 -16.29 -5.91 2.77
CA ILE A 449 -16.18 -5.05 3.95
C ILE A 449 -16.84 -3.68 3.67
N HIS A 450 -17.30 -3.01 4.71
CA HIS A 450 -17.89 -1.67 4.63
C HIS A 450 -16.86 -0.56 4.68
N ASP A 451 -15.78 -0.78 5.44
CA ASP A 451 -14.67 0.13 5.59
C ASP A 451 -13.39 -0.68 5.71
N ALA A 452 -12.26 -0.05 5.42
CA ALA A 452 -10.95 -0.68 5.48
C ALA A 452 -10.09 0.00 6.54
N VAL A 453 -9.55 -0.81 7.45
CA VAL A 453 -8.70 -0.35 8.53
C VAL A 453 -7.27 -0.74 8.21
N VAL A 454 -6.43 0.27 7.98
CA VAL A 454 -5.01 0.06 7.66
C VAL A 454 -4.16 0.90 8.59
N PHE A 455 -3.22 0.23 9.26
CA PHE A 455 -2.22 0.88 10.09
C PHE A 455 -1.16 1.57 9.22
N ARG A 456 -0.70 2.73 9.67
CA ARG A 456 0.44 3.42 9.08
C ARG A 456 1.68 2.53 9.25
N ARG A 457 2.48 2.32 8.21
CA ARG A 457 3.69 1.49 8.28
C ARG A 457 4.84 2.17 7.57
#